data_AF-A0A7V0IUP7-F1
#
_entry.id   AF-A0A7V0IUP7-F1
#
_cell.length_a   1.000
_cell.length_b   1.000
_cell.length_c   1.000
_cell.angle_alpha   90.00
_cell.angle_beta   90.00
_cell.angle_gamma   90.00
#
_symmetry.space_group_name_H-M   'P 1'
#
loop_
_entity.id
_entity.type
_entity.pdbx_description
1 polymer ?
#
loop_
_entity_poly.entity_id
_entity_poly.type
_entity_poly.pdbx_seq_one_letter_code
_entity_poly.pdbx_strand_id
1 'polypeptide(L)'
;AITYTFSPASAATFSSSSDIPSNDPDTPVVTVSLTGTGVIVTGPDISASPASKNFGIVAVSDVSPSQIFTVSNNGTTNLVIGGVYLTGSNPYQFSILSQNCSGRTIAPSGTCAIDARYEPTKTGAMYAKIGVDSNDPDTPNLYINLIGTGVNTTPPVADPNGPYTGIEGQAITLDGSGSTDPDGTITLYEWDINNDGTFDYSSSSPTQGHTYAQQGTYTINLRVTDDLGAADEATTTATVSDTSPSADFTGSPTSGIVPLTVNFTNSSTGYDQPLSYAWDFDNDGVIDSTIQNPSNTYNTAGIYTVSLTVTDSDGSANTLIRTNYITIYACLSPVRIAGAIPVYYSTLQAAYDAAVDGDVIQSRAVVFIEDFNINLNKPVTLEGGYDCDYATVTGITTINGTMTVSDGTVTVENVALQ
;
A
#
# COMPACT_ATOMS: atom_id res chain seq x y z
N ALA A 1 -17.14 -11.85 44.02
CA ALA A 1 -18.11 -12.14 45.11
C ALA A 1 -17.38 -12.86 46.23
N ILE A 2 -17.56 -12.45 47.49
CA ILE A 2 -17.01 -13.16 48.66
C ILE A 2 -18.08 -14.15 49.14
N THR A 3 -17.71 -15.42 49.27
CA THR A 3 -18.63 -16.47 49.77
C THR A 3 -18.28 -16.77 51.21
N TYR A 4 -19.23 -16.57 52.12
CA TYR A 4 -19.09 -16.93 53.53
C TYR A 4 -19.74 -18.30 53.76
N THR A 5 -19.03 -19.21 54.42
CA THR A 5 -19.57 -20.51 54.83
C THR A 5 -19.81 -20.51 56.32
N PHE A 6 -21.05 -20.75 56.75
CA PHE A 6 -21.40 -20.86 58.16
C PHE A 6 -21.39 -22.34 58.57
N SER A 7 -20.53 -22.68 59.53
CA SER A 7 -20.35 -24.06 60.03
C SER A 7 -20.41 -24.07 61.56
N PRO A 8 -21.61 -23.98 62.15
CA PRO A 8 -21.77 -23.85 63.61
C PRO A 8 -21.35 -25.12 64.34
N ALA A 9 -20.59 -24.98 65.42
CA ALA A 9 -20.16 -26.11 66.25
C ALA A 9 -21.23 -26.60 67.24
N SER A 10 -22.30 -25.81 67.43
CA SER A 10 -23.40 -26.13 68.35
C SER A 10 -24.67 -25.38 67.98
N ALA A 11 -25.79 -25.74 68.61
CA ALA A 11 -27.04 -25.03 68.43
C ALA A 11 -27.04 -23.72 69.25
N ALA A 12 -26.63 -22.64 68.60
CA ALA A 12 -26.60 -21.30 69.16
C ALA A 12 -26.64 -20.27 68.03
N THR A 13 -26.97 -19.02 68.35
CA THR A 13 -26.74 -17.91 67.43
C THR A 13 -25.30 -17.45 67.56
N PHE A 14 -24.61 -17.38 66.43
CA PHE A 14 -23.27 -16.85 66.29
C PHE A 14 -23.34 -15.56 65.51
N SER A 15 -22.62 -14.55 65.97
CA SER A 15 -22.42 -13.29 65.27
C SER A 15 -20.93 -13.05 65.10
N SER A 16 -20.57 -12.50 63.95
CA SER A 16 -19.22 -12.09 63.61
C SER A 16 -19.28 -10.90 62.65
N SER A 17 -18.13 -10.37 62.27
CA SER A 17 -18.01 -9.36 61.24
C SER A 17 -16.79 -9.62 60.38
N SER A 18 -16.88 -9.26 59.11
CA SER A 18 -15.76 -9.29 58.17
C SER A 18 -15.48 -7.88 57.69
N ASP A 19 -14.29 -7.40 57.94
CA ASP A 19 -13.82 -6.10 57.45
C ASP A 19 -13.20 -6.26 56.06
N ILE A 20 -13.66 -5.44 55.12
CA ILE A 20 -13.14 -5.39 53.76
C ILE A 20 -12.36 -4.08 53.64
N PRO A 21 -11.01 -4.12 53.59
CA PRO A 21 -10.21 -2.91 53.45
C PRO A 21 -10.46 -2.25 52.09
N SER A 22 -10.47 -0.93 52.08
CA SER A 22 -10.72 -0.06 50.94
C SER A 22 -9.67 1.05 50.91
N ASN A 23 -9.32 1.50 49.70
CA ASN A 23 -8.43 2.63 49.51
C ASN A 23 -9.19 3.96 49.35
N ASP A 24 -10.51 3.97 49.54
CA ASP A 24 -11.30 5.18 49.70
C ASP A 24 -10.91 5.88 51.03
N PRO A 25 -10.39 7.12 51.00
CA PRO A 25 -9.94 7.81 52.21
C PRO A 25 -11.06 8.15 53.19
N ASP A 26 -12.31 8.24 52.73
CA ASP A 26 -13.47 8.51 53.59
C ASP A 26 -14.05 7.23 54.18
N THR A 27 -13.92 6.10 53.47
CA THR A 27 -14.37 4.77 53.92
C THR A 27 -13.27 3.72 53.74
N PRO A 28 -12.22 3.75 54.58
CA PRO A 28 -11.05 2.88 54.41
C PRO A 28 -11.32 1.40 54.76
N VAL A 29 -12.47 1.10 55.38
CA VAL A 29 -12.92 -0.27 55.69
C VAL A 29 -14.44 -0.33 55.56
N VAL A 30 -14.96 -1.38 54.92
CA VAL A 30 -16.38 -1.74 54.93
C VAL A 30 -16.57 -2.98 55.80
N THR A 31 -17.29 -2.84 56.92
CA THR A 31 -17.61 -3.95 57.82
C THR A 31 -18.91 -4.63 57.41
N VAL A 32 -18.86 -5.94 57.18
CA VAL A 32 -20.04 -6.78 56.92
C VAL A 32 -20.38 -7.56 58.18
N SER A 33 -21.55 -7.33 58.77
CA SER A 33 -22.05 -8.14 59.88
C SER A 33 -22.53 -9.50 59.37
N LEU A 34 -22.05 -10.56 60.00
CA LEU A 34 -22.43 -11.94 59.72
C LEU A 34 -23.18 -12.49 60.93
N THR A 35 -24.40 -12.98 60.72
CA THR A 35 -25.17 -13.67 61.76
C THR A 35 -25.65 -15.02 61.21
N GLY A 36 -25.58 -16.04 62.05
CA GLY A 36 -26.07 -17.38 61.72
C GLY A 36 -26.51 -18.10 62.99
N THR A 37 -27.58 -18.88 62.90
CA THR A 37 -28.07 -19.71 64.00
C THR A 37 -27.81 -21.17 63.68
N GLY A 38 -26.96 -21.82 64.46
CA GLY A 38 -26.83 -23.26 64.47
C GLY A 38 -28.06 -23.88 65.11
N VAL A 39 -28.53 -24.97 64.52
CA VAL A 39 -29.62 -25.79 65.05
C VAL A 39 -29.14 -27.23 65.19
N ILE A 40 -29.70 -27.98 66.13
CA ILE A 40 -29.44 -29.42 66.20
C ILE A 40 -30.27 -30.07 65.10
N VAL A 41 -29.61 -30.78 64.18
CA VAL A 41 -30.30 -31.54 63.13
C VAL A 41 -30.83 -32.86 63.71
N THR A 42 -32.12 -32.88 64.06
CA THR A 42 -32.82 -34.08 64.56
C THR A 42 -33.74 -34.64 63.47
N GLY A 43 -33.19 -35.40 62.54
CA GLY A 43 -33.93 -35.89 61.38
C GLY A 43 -33.05 -36.10 60.15
N PRO A 44 -33.64 -36.42 58.99
CA PRO A 44 -32.94 -36.35 57.71
C PRO A 44 -32.71 -34.87 57.34
N ASP A 45 -31.60 -34.58 56.67
CA ASP A 45 -31.23 -33.23 56.22
C ASP A 45 -30.53 -33.32 54.87
N ILE A 46 -31.17 -32.79 53.82
CA ILE A 46 -30.74 -32.91 52.43
C ILE A 46 -29.90 -31.71 52.01
N SER A 47 -28.77 -31.96 51.35
CA SER A 47 -28.03 -30.92 50.65
C SER A 47 -27.51 -31.39 49.30
N ALA A 48 -27.09 -30.45 48.44
CA ALA A 48 -26.43 -30.75 47.18
C ALA A 48 -25.12 -29.96 47.03
N SER A 49 -24.12 -30.60 46.43
CA SER A 49 -22.85 -29.98 46.06
C SER A 49 -22.48 -30.30 44.59
N PRO A 50 -22.27 -29.28 43.74
CA PRO A 50 -22.54 -27.86 44.01
C PRO A 50 -24.05 -27.57 44.12
N ALA A 51 -24.43 -26.51 44.82
CA ALA A 51 -25.86 -26.10 44.94
C ALA A 51 -26.42 -25.43 43.68
N SER A 52 -25.54 -25.09 42.73
CA SER A 52 -25.91 -24.53 41.42
C SER A 52 -24.81 -24.77 40.39
N LYS A 53 -25.15 -24.59 39.12
CA LYS A 53 -24.19 -24.60 38.01
C LYS A 53 -24.59 -23.59 36.95
N ASN A 54 -23.63 -22.75 36.56
CA ASN A 54 -23.66 -22.06 35.28
C ASN A 54 -22.79 -22.84 34.29
N PHE A 55 -23.39 -23.32 33.21
CA PHE A 55 -22.74 -24.06 32.14
C PHE A 55 -22.05 -23.15 31.11
N GLY A 56 -22.19 -21.83 31.24
CA GLY A 56 -21.55 -20.86 30.36
C GLY A 56 -22.29 -20.72 29.02
N ILE A 57 -21.54 -20.30 27.99
CA ILE A 57 -22.02 -20.14 26.63
C ILE A 57 -21.88 -21.48 25.90
N VAL A 58 -22.94 -21.92 25.23
CA VAL A 58 -22.95 -23.13 24.40
C VAL A 58 -23.68 -22.82 23.09
N ALA A 59 -23.13 -23.31 21.98
CA ALA A 59 -23.74 -23.13 20.66
C ALA A 59 -25.10 -23.84 20.59
N VAL A 60 -26.09 -23.22 19.94
CA VAL A 60 -27.40 -23.84 19.71
C VAL A 60 -27.22 -25.15 18.93
N SER A 61 -27.86 -26.21 19.39
CA SER A 61 -27.71 -27.59 18.90
C SER A 61 -26.42 -28.32 19.29
N ASP A 62 -25.57 -27.70 20.11
CA ASP A 62 -24.45 -28.35 20.79
C ASP A 62 -24.78 -28.66 22.26
N VAL A 63 -23.86 -29.29 22.98
CA VAL A 63 -24.05 -29.70 24.39
C VAL A 63 -22.86 -29.30 25.26
N SER A 64 -23.13 -28.88 26.50
CA SER A 64 -22.07 -28.63 27.48
C SER A 64 -21.42 -29.95 27.95
N PRO A 65 -20.20 -29.89 28.50
CA PRO A 65 -19.73 -30.93 29.42
C PRO A 65 -20.75 -31.15 30.55
N SER A 66 -20.86 -32.38 31.02
CA SER A 66 -21.79 -32.69 32.11
C SER A 66 -21.23 -32.28 33.47
N GLN A 67 -22.14 -32.10 34.43
CA GLN A 67 -21.85 -31.75 35.82
C GLN A 67 -22.51 -32.79 36.72
N ILE A 68 -21.68 -33.43 37.55
CA ILE A 68 -22.14 -34.28 38.64
C ILE A 68 -22.50 -33.42 39.84
N PHE A 69 -23.72 -33.57 40.32
CA PHE A 69 -24.22 -33.00 41.57
C PHE A 69 -24.34 -34.13 42.59
N THR A 70 -23.68 -33.97 43.73
CA THR A 70 -23.75 -34.93 44.84
C THR A 70 -24.83 -34.48 45.80
N VAL A 71 -25.87 -35.31 45.98
CA VAL A 71 -26.90 -35.12 47.00
C VAL A 71 -26.50 -35.90 48.24
N SER A 72 -26.50 -35.24 49.39
CA SER A 72 -26.02 -35.78 50.66
C SER A 72 -27.11 -35.76 51.72
N ASN A 73 -27.09 -36.76 52.61
CA ASN A 73 -27.82 -36.72 53.86
C ASN A 73 -26.87 -36.30 54.99
N ASN A 74 -26.97 -35.05 55.44
CA ASN A 74 -26.18 -34.53 56.56
C ASN A 74 -26.88 -34.72 57.91
N GLY A 75 -28.09 -35.28 57.88
CA GLY A 75 -28.90 -35.53 59.04
C GLY A 75 -28.47 -36.77 59.83
N THR A 76 -29.24 -37.03 60.88
CA THR A 76 -29.00 -38.11 61.84
C THR A 76 -29.90 -39.33 61.61
N THR A 77 -30.87 -39.24 60.70
CA THR A 77 -31.76 -40.35 60.31
C THR A 77 -31.81 -40.54 58.79
N ASN A 78 -32.44 -41.63 58.34
CA ASN A 78 -32.52 -41.96 56.91
C ASN A 78 -33.32 -40.92 56.10
N LEU A 79 -32.68 -40.37 55.06
CA LEU A 79 -33.30 -39.52 54.05
C LEU A 79 -33.89 -40.39 52.95
N VAL A 80 -35.18 -40.26 52.68
CA VAL A 80 -35.90 -40.99 51.62
C VAL A 80 -36.14 -40.03 50.48
N ILE A 81 -35.62 -40.35 49.30
CA ILE A 81 -35.79 -39.57 48.08
C ILE A 81 -37.02 -40.08 47.32
N GLY A 82 -38.00 -39.20 47.09
CA GLY A 82 -39.18 -39.49 46.29
C GLY A 82 -38.84 -39.57 44.81
N GLY A 83 -38.24 -38.51 44.26
CA GLY A 83 -37.91 -38.43 42.84
C GLY A 83 -36.96 -37.28 42.52
N VAL A 84 -36.36 -37.36 41.34
CA VAL A 84 -35.53 -36.31 40.73
C VAL A 84 -36.15 -35.90 39.40
N TYR A 85 -36.34 -34.60 39.18
CA TYR A 85 -36.94 -34.06 37.97
C TYR A 85 -36.36 -32.69 37.59
N LEU A 86 -36.51 -32.31 36.32
CA LEU A 86 -36.20 -30.96 35.86
C LEU A 86 -37.45 -30.06 35.92
N THR A 87 -37.26 -28.83 36.35
CA THR A 87 -38.32 -27.81 36.45
C THR A 87 -37.76 -26.41 36.20
N GLY A 88 -38.60 -25.38 36.29
CA GLY A 88 -38.24 -23.98 36.06
C GLY A 88 -38.71 -23.45 34.70
N SER A 89 -38.09 -22.37 34.25
CA SER A 89 -38.52 -21.63 33.04
C SER A 89 -38.16 -22.35 31.74
N ASN A 90 -37.01 -23.04 31.71
CA ASN A 90 -36.46 -23.66 30.51
C ASN A 90 -35.95 -25.10 30.77
N PRO A 91 -36.74 -26.00 31.39
CA PRO A 91 -36.26 -27.32 31.80
C PRO A 91 -35.80 -28.19 30.62
N TYR A 92 -36.42 -28.05 29.45
CA TYR A 92 -36.07 -28.80 28.24
C TYR A 92 -34.78 -28.34 27.56
N GLN A 93 -34.09 -27.33 28.10
CA GLN A 93 -32.75 -26.94 27.64
C GLN A 93 -31.65 -27.63 28.45
N PHE A 94 -32.02 -28.49 29.41
CA PHE A 94 -31.11 -29.25 30.24
C PHE A 94 -31.53 -30.71 30.21
N SER A 95 -30.56 -31.59 30.36
CA SER A 95 -30.79 -33.03 30.32
C SER A 95 -30.12 -33.69 31.53
N ILE A 96 -30.88 -34.54 32.23
CA ILE A 96 -30.31 -35.46 33.23
C ILE A 96 -29.87 -36.71 32.47
N LEU A 97 -28.57 -36.93 32.40
CA LEU A 97 -27.98 -38.06 31.67
C LEU A 97 -28.11 -39.35 32.46
N SER A 98 -27.83 -39.26 33.76
CA SER A 98 -27.99 -40.37 34.69
C SER A 98 -28.25 -39.84 36.10
N GLN A 99 -28.94 -40.63 36.92
CA GLN A 99 -29.08 -40.36 38.34
C GLN A 99 -29.27 -41.66 39.10
N ASN A 100 -28.80 -41.71 40.34
CA ASN A 100 -28.97 -42.86 41.23
C ASN A 100 -29.58 -42.45 42.58
N CYS A 101 -30.48 -41.46 42.59
CA CYS A 101 -31.11 -40.90 43.79
C CYS A 101 -32.58 -41.31 43.95
N SER A 102 -33.35 -41.31 42.86
CA SER A 102 -34.82 -41.49 42.93
C SER A 102 -35.21 -42.82 43.59
N GLY A 103 -36.15 -42.76 44.53
CA GLY A 103 -36.66 -43.94 45.25
C GLY A 103 -35.69 -44.57 46.26
N ARG A 104 -34.54 -43.93 46.54
CA ARG A 104 -33.55 -44.47 47.48
C ARG A 104 -33.72 -43.93 48.89
N THR A 105 -33.31 -44.77 49.83
CA THR A 105 -33.05 -44.36 51.21
C THR A 105 -31.55 -44.14 51.39
N ILE A 106 -31.16 -42.92 51.72
CA ILE A 106 -29.78 -42.49 51.95
C ILE A 106 -29.56 -42.47 53.47
N ALA A 107 -28.70 -43.35 53.97
CA ALA A 107 -28.32 -43.38 55.37
C ALA A 107 -27.61 -42.06 55.78
N PRO A 108 -27.53 -41.72 57.08
CA PRO A 108 -26.72 -40.61 57.56
C PRO A 108 -25.30 -40.62 56.97
N SER A 109 -24.81 -39.46 56.52
CA SER A 109 -23.54 -39.28 55.81
C SER A 109 -23.44 -40.00 54.45
N GLY A 110 -24.51 -40.64 53.97
CA GLY A 110 -24.59 -41.24 52.64
C GLY A 110 -24.85 -40.21 51.55
N THR A 111 -24.61 -40.61 50.30
CA THR A 111 -24.80 -39.76 49.12
C THR A 111 -25.41 -40.50 47.95
N CYS A 112 -25.93 -39.73 47.00
CA CYS A 112 -26.24 -40.16 45.65
C CYS A 112 -25.83 -39.06 44.66
N ALA A 113 -25.85 -39.35 43.36
CA ALA A 113 -25.35 -38.49 42.32
C ALA A 113 -26.38 -38.28 41.21
N ILE A 114 -26.40 -37.07 40.66
CA ILE A 114 -27.18 -36.66 39.50
C ILE A 114 -26.20 -36.05 38.49
N ASP A 115 -26.16 -36.59 37.28
CA ASP A 115 -25.33 -36.09 36.19
C ASP A 115 -26.21 -35.35 35.18
N ALA A 116 -25.94 -34.07 34.96
CA ALA A 116 -26.73 -33.24 34.07
C ALA A 116 -25.86 -32.33 33.20
N ARG A 117 -26.40 -31.93 32.04
CA ARG A 117 -25.74 -30.99 31.12
C ARG A 117 -26.74 -30.01 30.51
N TYR A 118 -26.21 -28.98 29.85
CA TYR A 118 -26.96 -27.98 29.10
C TYR A 118 -26.98 -28.32 27.60
N GLU A 119 -28.15 -28.21 26.98
CA GLU A 119 -28.44 -28.53 25.57
C GLU A 119 -29.35 -27.42 24.97
N PRO A 120 -28.79 -26.25 24.61
CA PRO A 120 -29.58 -25.15 24.05
C PRO A 120 -30.18 -25.49 22.69
N THR A 121 -31.47 -25.21 22.53
CA THR A 121 -32.19 -25.30 21.25
C THR A 121 -32.52 -23.93 20.66
N LYS A 122 -32.18 -22.85 21.39
CA LYS A 122 -32.38 -21.46 20.97
C LYS A 122 -31.42 -20.55 21.74
N THR A 123 -31.26 -19.32 21.26
CA THR A 123 -30.35 -18.34 21.85
C THR A 123 -30.90 -17.71 23.14
N GLY A 124 -30.01 -17.12 23.93
CA GLY A 124 -30.30 -16.39 25.17
C GLY A 124 -30.01 -17.17 26.46
N ALA A 125 -30.18 -16.47 27.59
CA ALA A 125 -29.99 -17.07 28.92
C ALA A 125 -31.16 -18.01 29.27
N MET A 126 -30.83 -19.24 29.64
CA MET A 126 -31.75 -20.30 30.03
C MET A 126 -31.61 -20.62 31.50
N TYR A 127 -32.75 -20.80 32.16
CA TYR A 127 -32.82 -21.07 33.59
C TYR A 127 -33.67 -22.31 33.86
N ALA A 128 -33.11 -23.26 34.59
CA ALA A 128 -33.83 -24.44 35.07
C ALA A 128 -33.41 -24.80 36.50
N LYS A 129 -34.07 -25.79 37.07
CA LYS A 129 -33.74 -26.35 38.37
C LYS A 129 -33.82 -27.88 38.31
N ILE A 130 -32.93 -28.55 39.01
CA ILE A 130 -33.12 -29.96 39.38
C ILE A 130 -33.87 -29.96 40.71
N GLY A 131 -35.09 -30.49 40.72
CA GLY A 131 -35.86 -30.75 41.93
C GLY A 131 -35.55 -32.14 42.48
N VAL A 132 -35.33 -32.24 43.79
CA VAL A 132 -35.16 -33.49 44.51
C VAL A 132 -36.16 -33.53 45.67
N ASP A 133 -37.16 -34.39 45.56
CA ASP A 133 -38.19 -34.56 46.59
C ASP A 133 -37.69 -35.49 47.69
N SER A 134 -37.94 -35.14 48.95
CA SER A 134 -37.53 -35.97 50.07
C SER A 134 -38.46 -35.88 51.30
N ASN A 135 -38.17 -36.70 52.31
CA ASN A 135 -38.81 -36.65 53.63
C ASN A 135 -38.09 -35.72 54.62
N ASP A 136 -37.13 -34.91 54.17
CA ASP A 136 -36.59 -33.82 54.96
C ASP A 136 -37.75 -32.85 55.33
N PRO A 137 -38.02 -32.61 56.63
CA PRO A 137 -39.17 -31.84 57.05
C PRO A 137 -39.03 -30.33 56.77
N ASP A 138 -37.80 -29.82 56.71
CA ASP A 138 -37.50 -28.40 56.51
C ASP A 138 -37.10 -28.09 55.07
N THR A 139 -36.58 -29.07 54.33
CA THR A 139 -36.34 -28.99 52.88
C THR A 139 -37.00 -30.16 52.12
N PRO A 140 -38.35 -30.26 52.08
CA PRO A 140 -39.04 -31.34 51.37
C PRO A 140 -38.74 -31.39 49.87
N ASN A 141 -38.40 -30.23 49.27
CA ASN A 141 -38.00 -30.12 47.88
C ASN A 141 -36.68 -29.32 47.81
N LEU A 142 -35.58 -30.02 47.55
CA LEU A 142 -34.29 -29.36 47.28
C LEU A 142 -34.24 -28.94 45.81
N TYR A 143 -33.79 -27.70 45.55
CA TYR A 143 -33.60 -27.18 44.20
C TYR A 143 -32.14 -26.82 43.93
N ILE A 144 -31.57 -27.42 42.88
CA ILE A 144 -30.25 -27.08 42.36
C ILE A 144 -30.46 -26.17 41.14
N ASN A 145 -29.96 -24.93 41.20
CA ASN A 145 -30.16 -23.96 40.11
C ASN A 145 -29.22 -24.23 38.93
N LEU A 146 -29.77 -24.29 37.73
CA LEU A 146 -29.03 -24.45 36.48
C LEU A 146 -29.18 -23.20 35.61
N ILE A 147 -28.06 -22.73 35.07
CA ILE A 147 -27.97 -21.56 34.21
C ILE A 147 -27.10 -21.94 33.00
N GLY A 148 -27.46 -21.47 31.81
CA GLY A 148 -26.64 -21.56 30.60
C GLY A 148 -27.07 -20.49 29.60
N THR A 149 -26.22 -20.14 28.64
CA THR A 149 -26.54 -19.19 27.58
C THR A 149 -26.38 -19.88 26.23
N GLY A 150 -27.46 -19.96 25.46
CA GLY A 150 -27.40 -20.41 24.06
C GLY A 150 -26.96 -19.26 23.17
N VAL A 151 -26.03 -19.50 22.25
CA VAL A 151 -25.66 -18.54 21.19
C VAL A 151 -25.64 -19.27 19.85
N ASN A 152 -25.86 -18.58 18.74
CA ASN A 152 -25.41 -19.12 17.47
C ASN A 152 -23.90 -18.81 17.35
N THR A 153 -23.16 -19.66 16.66
CA THR A 153 -21.70 -19.55 16.50
C THR A 153 -21.33 -19.74 15.03
N THR A 154 -22.18 -19.26 14.13
CA THR A 154 -21.91 -19.31 12.71
C THR A 154 -20.78 -18.32 12.45
N PRO A 155 -19.60 -18.75 11.97
CA PRO A 155 -18.53 -17.81 11.70
C PRO A 155 -18.98 -16.73 10.71
N PRO A 156 -18.36 -15.53 10.74
CA PRO A 156 -18.56 -14.56 9.68
C PRO A 156 -18.12 -15.15 8.34
N VAL A 157 -18.51 -14.51 7.24
CA VAL A 157 -18.06 -14.81 5.88
C VAL A 157 -17.25 -13.61 5.40
N ALA A 158 -15.96 -13.84 5.14
CA ALA A 158 -15.06 -12.82 4.63
C ALA A 158 -15.32 -12.55 3.14
N ASP A 159 -15.46 -11.28 2.77
CA ASP A 159 -15.49 -10.83 1.38
C ASP A 159 -14.66 -9.55 1.23
N PRO A 160 -13.48 -9.64 0.59
CA PRO A 160 -12.59 -8.52 0.40
C PRO A 160 -12.97 -7.62 -0.79
N ASN A 161 -14.15 -7.75 -1.41
CA ASN A 161 -14.67 -6.93 -2.53
C ASN A 161 -13.70 -6.66 -3.70
N GLY A 162 -12.71 -7.54 -3.93
CA GLY A 162 -11.82 -7.43 -5.09
C GLY A 162 -12.35 -8.15 -6.34
N PRO A 163 -11.55 -8.27 -7.42
CA PRO A 163 -10.16 -7.85 -7.52
C PRO A 163 -9.99 -6.32 -7.64
N TYR A 164 -8.81 -5.84 -7.25
CA TYR A 164 -8.42 -4.43 -7.32
C TYR A 164 -7.50 -4.17 -8.51
N THR A 165 -7.51 -2.93 -9.00
CA THR A 165 -6.56 -2.43 -10.00
C THR A 165 -6.00 -1.09 -9.56
N GLY A 166 -4.71 -0.85 -9.79
CA GLY A 166 -4.05 0.40 -9.45
C GLY A 166 -2.84 0.68 -10.32
N ILE A 167 -2.21 1.83 -10.07
CA ILE A 167 -0.92 2.22 -10.64
C ILE A 167 0.05 2.27 -9.47
N GLU A 168 1.29 1.85 -9.66
CA GLU A 168 2.29 1.88 -8.60
C GLU A 168 2.52 3.30 -8.06
N GLY A 169 2.92 3.40 -6.80
CA GLY A 169 3.06 4.67 -6.10
C GLY A 169 1.75 5.38 -5.78
N GLN A 170 0.60 4.90 -6.29
CA GLN A 170 -0.73 5.42 -5.95
C GLN A 170 -1.46 4.52 -4.96
N ALA A 171 -2.24 5.14 -4.08
CA ALA A 171 -3.05 4.41 -3.11
C ALA A 171 -4.26 3.74 -3.78
N ILE A 172 -4.45 2.45 -3.50
CA ILE A 172 -5.71 1.74 -3.69
C ILE A 172 -6.47 1.70 -2.36
N THR A 173 -7.80 1.62 -2.44
CA THR A 173 -8.65 1.42 -1.27
C THR A 173 -9.11 -0.03 -1.24
N LEU A 174 -8.66 -0.77 -0.24
CA LEU A 174 -9.19 -2.07 0.14
C LEU A 174 -10.52 -1.86 0.86
N ASP A 175 -11.46 -2.75 0.62
CA ASP A 175 -12.83 -2.68 1.13
C ASP A 175 -13.34 -4.08 1.50
N GLY A 176 -13.51 -4.31 2.79
CA GLY A 176 -14.06 -5.55 3.34
C GLY A 176 -15.56 -5.48 3.60
N SER A 177 -16.25 -4.41 3.17
CA SER A 177 -17.66 -4.17 3.50
C SER A 177 -18.64 -5.18 2.91
N GLY A 178 -18.20 -6.04 1.99
CA GLY A 178 -18.98 -7.19 1.51
C GLY A 178 -19.07 -8.32 2.53
N SER A 179 -18.21 -8.31 3.56
CA SER A 179 -18.19 -9.34 4.59
C SER A 179 -19.48 -9.32 5.42
N THR A 180 -19.95 -10.49 5.81
CA THR A 180 -21.22 -10.63 6.54
C THR A 180 -21.07 -11.53 7.75
N ASP A 181 -21.91 -11.31 8.75
CA ASP A 181 -22.05 -12.21 9.90
C ASP A 181 -23.54 -12.59 10.03
N PRO A 182 -23.90 -13.87 9.86
CA PRO A 182 -25.29 -14.33 9.94
C PRO A 182 -25.94 -14.17 11.32
N ASP A 183 -25.18 -14.14 12.40
CA ASP A 183 -25.72 -14.18 13.76
C ASP A 183 -25.12 -13.18 14.75
N GLY A 184 -24.14 -12.40 14.33
CA GLY A 184 -23.53 -11.33 15.11
C GLY A 184 -23.18 -10.09 14.29
N THR A 185 -22.09 -9.43 14.69
CA THR A 185 -21.52 -8.30 13.97
C THR A 185 -20.01 -8.45 13.84
N ILE A 186 -19.45 -8.11 12.67
CA ILE A 186 -18.01 -8.06 12.46
C ILE A 186 -17.41 -6.90 13.27
N THR A 187 -16.45 -7.21 14.15
CA THR A 187 -15.81 -6.24 15.03
C THR A 187 -14.39 -5.87 14.59
N LEU A 188 -13.75 -6.70 13.77
CA LEU A 188 -12.36 -6.54 13.36
C LEU A 188 -12.14 -6.97 11.91
N TYR A 189 -11.41 -6.15 11.17
CA TYR A 189 -10.91 -6.40 9.82
C TYR A 189 -9.38 -6.35 9.86
N GLU A 190 -8.73 -7.42 9.43
CA GLU A 190 -7.28 -7.54 9.35
C GLU A 190 -6.86 -7.87 7.92
N TRP A 191 -5.94 -7.09 7.37
CA TRP A 191 -5.47 -7.25 5.99
C TRP A 191 -4.01 -7.66 5.99
N ASP A 192 -3.72 -8.76 5.29
CA ASP A 192 -2.38 -9.20 4.90
C ASP A 192 -2.24 -8.90 3.40
N ILE A 193 -1.48 -7.85 3.06
CA ILE A 193 -1.42 -7.29 1.69
C ILE A 193 -0.50 -8.07 0.75
N ASN A 194 0.38 -8.92 1.29
CA ASN A 194 1.34 -9.69 0.53
C ASN A 194 1.15 -11.21 0.67
N ASN A 195 0.15 -11.61 1.46
CA ASN A 195 -0.21 -12.99 1.79
C ASN A 195 0.98 -13.79 2.33
N ASP A 196 1.78 -13.17 3.21
CA ASP A 196 2.94 -13.80 3.85
C ASP A 196 2.63 -14.50 5.19
N GLY A 197 1.38 -14.38 5.66
CA GLY A 197 0.90 -14.93 6.93
C GLY A 197 0.96 -13.91 8.09
N THR A 198 1.40 -12.69 7.82
CA THR A 198 1.42 -11.57 8.78
C THR A 198 0.42 -10.51 8.34
N PHE A 199 -0.48 -10.12 9.24
CA PHE A 199 -1.43 -9.03 8.95
C PHE A 199 -0.74 -7.66 9.12
N ASP A 200 -0.74 -6.86 8.06
CA ASP A 200 -0.17 -5.51 8.00
C ASP A 200 -1.10 -4.46 8.60
N TYR A 201 -2.41 -4.67 8.48
CA TYR A 201 -3.43 -3.75 8.98
C TYR A 201 -4.42 -4.47 9.88
N SER A 202 -4.89 -3.77 10.92
CA SER A 202 -5.88 -4.27 11.87
C SER A 202 -6.74 -3.10 12.36
N SER A 203 -8.04 -3.13 12.08
CA SER A 203 -8.95 -2.05 12.48
C SER A 203 -10.42 -2.51 12.53
N SER A 204 -11.29 -1.72 13.16
CA SER A 204 -12.74 -1.92 13.09
C SER A 204 -13.40 -1.29 11.84
N SER A 205 -12.60 -0.63 10.99
CA SER A 205 -13.06 -0.06 9.72
C SER A 205 -12.93 -1.10 8.61
N PRO A 206 -13.96 -1.30 7.77
CA PRO A 206 -13.88 -2.23 6.65
C PRO A 206 -12.96 -1.74 5.53
N THR A 207 -12.70 -0.44 5.45
CA THR A 207 -11.85 0.14 4.40
C THR A 207 -10.45 0.47 4.90
N GLN A 208 -9.45 0.21 4.05
CA GLN A 208 -8.04 0.49 4.32
C GLN A 208 -7.33 0.98 3.05
N GLY A 209 -6.53 2.03 3.13
CA GLY A 209 -5.68 2.49 2.03
C GLY A 209 -4.35 1.75 2.01
N HIS A 210 -3.87 1.36 0.82
CA HIS A 210 -2.55 0.75 0.63
C HIS A 210 -1.90 1.21 -0.68
N THR A 211 -0.57 1.32 -0.72
CA THR A 211 0.20 1.71 -1.91
C THR A 211 1.28 0.67 -2.18
N TYR A 212 1.22 0.07 -3.37
CA TYR A 212 2.29 -0.80 -3.86
C TYR A 212 3.37 0.04 -4.55
N ALA A 213 4.63 -0.22 -4.21
CA ALA A 213 5.77 0.52 -4.76
C ALA A 213 6.28 -0.04 -6.09
N GLN A 214 5.79 -1.20 -6.51
CA GLN A 214 6.15 -1.83 -7.78
C GLN A 214 4.88 -2.30 -8.49
N GLN A 215 4.92 -2.33 -9.82
CA GLN A 215 3.94 -3.05 -10.61
C GLN A 215 3.96 -4.55 -10.34
N GLY A 216 2.83 -5.21 -10.57
CA GLY A 216 2.70 -6.64 -10.35
C GLY A 216 1.27 -7.08 -10.05
N THR A 217 1.12 -8.36 -9.71
CA THR A 217 -0.14 -8.88 -9.16
C THR A 217 0.13 -9.40 -7.75
N TYR A 218 -0.52 -8.78 -6.79
CA TYR A 218 -0.41 -9.08 -5.36
C TYR A 218 -1.63 -9.88 -4.91
N THR A 219 -1.42 -10.90 -4.09
CA THR A 219 -2.50 -11.62 -3.41
C THR A 219 -2.69 -10.99 -2.04
N ILE A 220 -3.94 -10.65 -1.71
CA ILE A 220 -4.32 -10.00 -0.47
C ILE A 220 -5.23 -10.97 0.27
N ASN A 221 -4.99 -11.16 1.57
CA ASN A 221 -5.85 -11.92 2.46
C ASN A 221 -6.56 -10.96 3.44
N LEU A 222 -7.88 -11.09 3.55
CA LEU A 222 -8.70 -10.43 4.55
C LEU A 222 -9.14 -11.46 5.58
N ARG A 223 -8.83 -11.21 6.86
CA ARG A 223 -9.49 -11.86 7.99
C ARG A 223 -10.54 -10.94 8.60
N VAL A 224 -11.74 -11.46 8.82
CA VAL A 224 -12.78 -10.79 9.62
C VAL A 224 -13.03 -11.58 10.89
N THR A 225 -13.24 -10.88 12.01
CA THR A 225 -13.61 -11.49 13.30
C THR A 225 -14.90 -10.85 13.83
N ASP A 226 -15.82 -11.68 14.31
CA ASP A 226 -17.11 -11.26 14.86
C ASP A 226 -17.04 -10.82 16.34
N ASP A 227 -18.19 -10.55 16.96
CA ASP A 227 -18.33 -10.16 18.36
C ASP A 227 -18.23 -11.33 19.36
N LEU A 228 -18.18 -12.57 18.85
CA LEU A 228 -17.98 -13.80 19.61
C LEU A 228 -16.55 -14.36 19.47
N GLY A 229 -15.71 -13.72 18.65
CA GLY A 229 -14.34 -14.09 18.37
C GLY A 229 -14.17 -15.19 17.31
N ALA A 230 -15.23 -15.59 16.60
CA ALA A 230 -15.09 -16.44 15.43
C ALA A 230 -14.59 -15.62 14.24
N ALA A 231 -13.83 -16.28 13.36
CA ALA A 231 -13.18 -15.61 12.25
C ALA A 231 -13.25 -16.44 10.97
N ASP A 232 -13.19 -15.73 9.85
CA ASP A 232 -13.09 -16.30 8.51
C ASP A 232 -12.10 -15.48 7.67
N GLU A 233 -11.53 -16.13 6.66
CA GLU A 233 -10.52 -15.54 5.79
C GLU A 233 -10.88 -15.72 4.31
N ALA A 234 -10.66 -14.68 3.52
CA ALA A 234 -10.85 -14.72 2.08
C ALA A 234 -9.74 -13.95 1.36
N THR A 235 -9.34 -14.46 0.21
CA THR A 235 -8.28 -13.85 -0.61
C THR A 235 -8.85 -13.16 -1.85
N THR A 236 -8.14 -12.14 -2.31
CA THR A 236 -8.35 -11.49 -3.59
C THR A 236 -7.03 -11.02 -4.17
N THR A 237 -7.06 -10.35 -5.32
CA THR A 237 -5.85 -9.86 -5.98
C THR A 237 -5.90 -8.36 -6.23
N ALA A 238 -4.74 -7.71 -6.19
CA ALA A 238 -4.54 -6.37 -6.73
C ALA A 238 -3.56 -6.41 -7.91
N THR A 239 -3.99 -5.97 -9.08
CA THR A 239 -3.13 -5.79 -10.26
C THR A 239 -2.69 -4.33 -10.36
N VAL A 240 -1.39 -4.11 -10.21
CA VAL A 240 -0.75 -2.80 -10.22
C VAL A 240 0.01 -2.65 -11.52
N SER A 241 -0.30 -1.62 -12.29
CA SER A 241 0.40 -1.30 -13.53
C SER A 241 1.55 -0.32 -13.30
N ASP A 242 2.52 -0.42 -14.19
CA ASP A 242 3.66 0.50 -14.33
C ASP A 242 3.25 1.97 -14.52
N THR A 243 4.10 2.89 -14.04
CA THR A 243 4.05 4.31 -14.34
C THR A 243 5.12 4.70 -15.35
N SER A 244 4.75 4.73 -16.63
CA SER A 244 5.68 5.12 -17.70
C SER A 244 6.36 6.47 -17.45
N PRO A 245 7.66 6.60 -17.81
CA PRO A 245 8.37 7.86 -17.69
C PRO A 245 7.77 8.92 -18.64
N SER A 246 8.08 10.19 -18.39
CA SER A 246 7.71 11.30 -19.26
C SER A 246 8.97 11.92 -19.84
N ALA A 247 9.22 11.71 -21.13
CA ALA A 247 10.36 12.30 -21.83
C ALA A 247 10.16 13.80 -22.05
N ASP A 248 11.16 14.60 -21.69
CA ASP A 248 11.23 16.01 -22.02
C ASP A 248 12.68 16.51 -22.12
N PHE A 249 12.90 17.49 -22.99
CA PHE A 249 14.20 18.10 -23.17
C PHE A 249 14.15 19.48 -23.81
N THR A 250 15.26 20.20 -23.68
CA THR A 250 15.56 21.44 -24.40
C THR A 250 16.93 21.37 -25.06
N GLY A 251 17.18 22.20 -26.07
CA GLY A 251 18.46 22.38 -26.74
C GLY A 251 18.78 23.86 -26.92
N SER A 252 20.07 24.22 -26.83
CA SER A 252 20.53 25.59 -27.03
C SER A 252 21.94 25.64 -27.67
N PRO A 253 22.15 26.47 -28.71
CA PRO A 253 21.14 27.27 -29.44
C PRO A 253 20.25 26.40 -30.34
N THR A 254 19.02 26.87 -30.66
CA THR A 254 18.13 26.17 -31.62
C THR A 254 18.32 26.60 -33.07
N SER A 255 19.17 27.58 -33.33
CA SER A 255 19.54 27.97 -34.69
C SER A 255 20.90 28.63 -34.76
N GLY A 256 21.55 28.54 -35.91
CA GLY A 256 22.86 29.13 -36.15
C GLY A 256 23.42 28.73 -37.51
N ILE A 257 24.66 29.11 -37.78
CA ILE A 257 25.39 28.74 -39.01
C ILE A 257 26.28 27.53 -38.74
N VAL A 258 26.53 26.73 -39.78
CA VAL A 258 27.49 25.61 -39.68
C VAL A 258 28.92 26.07 -39.34
N PRO A 259 29.70 25.27 -38.56
CA PRO A 259 29.24 24.18 -37.71
C PRO A 259 28.57 24.73 -36.45
N LEU A 260 27.39 24.20 -36.09
CA LEU A 260 26.68 24.60 -34.87
C LEU A 260 26.72 23.49 -33.83
N THR A 261 27.34 23.75 -32.68
CA THR A 261 27.25 22.87 -31.52
C THR A 261 26.05 23.24 -30.67
N VAL A 262 25.12 22.32 -30.52
CA VAL A 262 23.93 22.43 -29.67
C VAL A 262 24.13 21.61 -28.41
N ASN A 263 23.92 22.22 -27.25
CA ASN A 263 23.90 21.50 -25.97
C ASN A 263 22.45 21.16 -25.62
N PHE A 264 22.19 19.90 -25.30
CA PHE A 264 20.89 19.41 -24.89
C PHE A 264 20.82 19.22 -23.38
N THR A 265 19.68 19.62 -22.82
CA THR A 265 19.37 19.47 -21.40
C THR A 265 18.14 18.58 -21.28
N ASN A 266 18.28 17.44 -20.61
CA ASN A 266 17.18 16.56 -20.28
C ASN A 266 16.35 17.13 -19.12
N SER A 267 15.02 17.14 -19.27
CA SER A 267 14.03 17.51 -18.25
C SER A 267 13.02 16.39 -17.97
N SER A 268 13.32 15.17 -18.43
CA SER A 268 12.44 14.01 -18.28
C SER A 268 12.26 13.59 -16.82
N THR A 269 11.09 13.03 -16.52
CA THR A 269 10.73 12.49 -15.20
C THR A 269 10.31 11.02 -15.32
N GLY A 270 10.34 10.30 -14.21
CA GLY A 270 9.85 8.92 -14.11
C GLY A 270 9.80 8.50 -12.65
N TYR A 271 8.80 7.68 -12.30
CA TYR A 271 8.65 7.15 -10.95
C TYR A 271 9.82 6.20 -10.65
N ASP A 272 10.10 5.29 -11.58
CA ASP A 272 11.14 4.28 -11.46
C ASP A 272 12.50 4.78 -11.94
N GLN A 273 13.53 4.49 -11.14
CA GLN A 273 14.87 5.00 -11.30
C GLN A 273 15.89 3.85 -11.27
N PRO A 274 17.01 3.94 -11.99
CA PRO A 274 17.45 5.09 -12.79
C PRO A 274 16.82 5.14 -14.19
N LEU A 275 16.64 6.36 -14.71
CA LEU A 275 16.30 6.57 -16.11
C LEU A 275 17.52 6.41 -17.03
N SER A 276 17.29 5.81 -18.20
CA SER A 276 18.24 5.73 -19.32
C SER A 276 17.75 6.56 -20.51
N TYR A 277 18.69 7.02 -21.35
CA TYR A 277 18.43 7.98 -22.42
C TYR A 277 18.95 7.45 -23.75
N ALA A 278 18.17 7.64 -24.80
CA ALA A 278 18.56 7.36 -26.17
C ALA A 278 18.17 8.56 -27.04
N TRP A 279 19.19 9.33 -27.43
CA TRP A 279 19.07 10.53 -28.25
C TRP A 279 19.29 10.19 -29.71
N ASP A 280 18.45 10.75 -30.57
CA ASP A 280 18.58 10.72 -32.02
C ASP A 280 18.39 12.18 -32.50
N PHE A 281 19.47 12.77 -33.01
CA PHE A 281 19.56 14.20 -33.29
C PHE A 281 19.08 14.60 -34.68
N ASP A 282 18.82 13.65 -35.57
CA ASP A 282 18.27 13.90 -36.90
C ASP A 282 17.03 13.05 -37.23
N ASN A 283 16.58 12.22 -36.28
CA ASN A 283 15.43 11.35 -36.34
C ASN A 283 15.52 10.33 -37.49
N ASP A 284 16.71 9.78 -37.71
CA ASP A 284 16.98 8.75 -38.72
C ASP A 284 16.75 7.31 -38.20
N GLY A 285 16.48 7.16 -36.90
CA GLY A 285 16.27 5.89 -36.22
C GLY A 285 17.54 5.26 -35.62
N VAL A 286 18.69 5.93 -35.73
CA VAL A 286 19.96 5.56 -35.11
C VAL A 286 20.17 6.39 -33.85
N ILE A 287 20.60 5.73 -32.77
CA ILE A 287 20.90 6.43 -31.51
C ILE A 287 22.30 7.03 -31.58
N ASP A 288 22.36 8.35 -31.47
CA ASP A 288 23.59 9.15 -31.47
C ASP A 288 24.25 9.24 -30.09
N SER A 289 23.46 9.26 -29.02
CA SER A 289 23.98 9.43 -27.66
C SER A 289 23.11 8.80 -26.59
N THR A 290 23.74 8.35 -25.51
CA THR A 290 23.08 7.83 -24.30
C THR A 290 23.40 8.65 -23.04
N ILE A 291 24.07 9.79 -23.20
CA ILE A 291 24.42 10.69 -22.10
C ILE A 291 23.17 11.50 -21.72
N GLN A 292 22.97 11.78 -20.42
CA GLN A 292 21.80 12.52 -19.95
C GLN A 292 21.69 13.93 -20.56
N ASN A 293 22.79 14.68 -20.61
CA ASN A 293 22.85 16.03 -21.18
C ASN A 293 23.96 16.08 -22.25
N PRO A 294 23.70 15.57 -23.48
CA PRO A 294 24.71 15.50 -24.52
C PRO A 294 24.87 16.83 -25.25
N SER A 295 25.90 16.92 -26.08
CA SER A 295 25.99 17.94 -27.13
C SER A 295 26.14 17.28 -28.49
N ASN A 296 25.66 17.94 -29.54
CA ASN A 296 25.82 17.51 -30.92
C ASN A 296 26.27 18.67 -31.81
N THR A 297 27.16 18.40 -32.76
CA THR A 297 27.65 19.41 -33.71
C THR A 297 27.10 19.13 -35.11
N TYR A 298 26.24 20.03 -35.59
CA TYR A 298 25.67 19.97 -36.93
C TYR A 298 26.61 20.65 -37.93
N ASN A 299 27.19 19.85 -38.82
CA ASN A 299 28.16 20.30 -39.82
C ASN A 299 27.52 20.64 -41.18
N THR A 300 26.23 20.31 -41.36
CA THR A 300 25.50 20.55 -42.60
C THR A 300 24.31 21.47 -42.35
N ALA A 301 24.03 22.36 -43.30
CA ALA A 301 22.85 23.21 -43.24
C ALA A 301 21.58 22.38 -43.47
N GLY A 302 20.54 22.66 -42.69
CA GLY A 302 19.33 21.85 -42.69
C GLY A 302 18.42 22.18 -41.52
N ILE A 303 17.26 21.52 -41.51
CA ILE A 303 16.32 21.56 -40.40
C ILE A 303 16.28 20.15 -39.81
N TYR A 304 16.59 20.02 -38.53
CA TYR A 304 16.74 18.75 -37.84
C TYR A 304 15.59 18.52 -36.85
N THR A 305 15.03 17.31 -36.89
CA THR A 305 14.08 16.81 -35.90
C THR A 305 14.89 16.03 -34.87
N VAL A 306 14.67 16.31 -33.59
CA VAL A 306 15.39 15.64 -32.50
C VAL A 306 14.40 14.79 -31.72
N SER A 307 14.77 13.56 -31.41
CA SER A 307 14.01 12.70 -30.50
C SER A 307 14.84 12.27 -29.29
N LEU A 308 14.14 12.11 -28.17
CA LEU A 308 14.67 11.53 -26.94
C LEU A 308 13.72 10.42 -26.51
N THR A 309 14.25 9.20 -26.43
CA THR A 309 13.57 8.09 -25.75
C THR A 309 14.15 7.92 -24.36
N VAL A 310 13.27 7.89 -23.36
CA VAL A 310 13.61 7.67 -21.96
C VAL A 310 13.01 6.35 -21.53
N THR A 311 13.83 5.50 -20.91
CA THR A 311 13.40 4.19 -20.38
C THR A 311 13.73 4.11 -18.89
N ASP A 312 12.78 3.67 -18.08
CA ASP A 312 13.00 3.45 -16.64
C ASP A 312 13.62 2.08 -16.33
N SER A 313 13.73 1.75 -15.04
CA SER A 313 14.32 0.48 -14.57
C SER A 313 13.45 -0.74 -14.85
N ASP A 314 12.16 -0.54 -15.08
CA ASP A 314 11.18 -1.59 -15.34
C ASP A 314 11.04 -1.88 -16.84
N GLY A 315 11.69 -1.06 -17.66
CA GLY A 315 11.75 -1.20 -19.12
C GLY A 315 10.64 -0.45 -19.84
N SER A 316 9.83 0.33 -19.12
CA SER A 316 8.82 1.21 -19.70
C SER A 316 9.50 2.39 -20.38
N ALA A 317 9.04 2.75 -21.57
CA ALA A 317 9.68 3.75 -22.39
C ALA A 317 8.70 4.81 -22.90
N ASN A 318 9.17 6.06 -22.95
CA ASN A 318 8.47 7.18 -23.55
C ASN A 318 9.41 7.95 -24.48
N THR A 319 8.90 8.34 -25.65
CA THR A 319 9.67 9.09 -26.65
C THR A 319 9.04 10.44 -26.89
N LEU A 320 9.83 11.51 -26.75
CA LEU A 320 9.47 12.84 -27.19
C LEU A 320 10.18 13.15 -28.51
N ILE A 321 9.42 13.57 -29.52
CA ILE A 321 9.95 14.04 -30.81
C ILE A 321 9.68 15.54 -30.93
N ARG A 322 10.72 16.35 -31.08
CA ARG A 322 10.62 17.77 -31.43
C ARG A 322 10.91 17.95 -32.92
N THR A 323 9.85 18.05 -33.71
CA THR A 323 9.93 18.26 -35.17
C THR A 323 10.50 19.62 -35.52
N ASN A 324 11.41 19.67 -36.50
CA ASN A 324 12.03 20.92 -36.99
C ASN A 324 12.64 21.77 -35.87
N TYR A 325 13.26 21.12 -34.88
CA TYR A 325 13.68 21.76 -33.64
C TYR A 325 14.94 22.61 -33.79
N ILE A 326 15.91 22.14 -34.57
CA ILE A 326 17.18 22.83 -34.81
C ILE A 326 17.26 23.29 -36.26
N THR A 327 17.46 24.59 -36.48
CA THR A 327 17.61 25.18 -37.82
C THR A 327 19.04 25.64 -38.06
N ILE A 328 19.73 24.96 -38.96
CA ILE A 328 21.11 25.25 -39.32
C ILE A 328 21.13 25.95 -40.68
N TYR A 329 21.63 27.17 -40.69
CA TYR A 329 21.80 27.96 -41.90
C TYR A 329 23.13 27.62 -42.57
N ALA A 330 23.09 27.58 -43.90
CA ALA A 330 24.31 27.60 -44.68
C ALA A 330 25.01 28.93 -44.47
N CYS A 331 26.33 28.89 -44.44
CA CYS A 331 27.10 30.11 -44.47
C CYS A 331 27.07 30.65 -45.92
N LEU A 332 26.08 31.47 -46.24
CA LEU A 332 25.93 32.10 -47.55
C LEU A 332 26.80 33.35 -47.65
N SER A 333 27.31 33.63 -48.85
CA SER A 333 28.30 34.68 -49.18
C SER A 333 29.74 34.39 -48.74
N PRO A 334 30.48 33.59 -49.53
CA PRO A 334 31.87 33.24 -49.24
C PRO A 334 32.87 34.36 -49.46
N VAL A 335 32.44 35.53 -49.96
CA VAL A 335 33.29 36.71 -50.19
C VAL A 335 32.69 37.93 -49.51
N ARG A 336 33.55 38.83 -49.01
CA ARG A 336 33.17 40.17 -48.56
C ARG A 336 34.19 41.22 -48.98
N ILE A 337 33.77 42.47 -49.12
CA ILE A 337 34.66 43.64 -49.06
C ILE A 337 34.74 44.07 -47.59
N ALA A 338 35.95 44.11 -47.04
CA ALA A 338 36.21 44.48 -45.65
C ALA A 338 36.11 45.99 -45.45
N GLY A 339 35.59 46.41 -44.29
CA GLY A 339 35.44 47.81 -43.92
C GLY A 339 34.68 47.95 -42.60
N ALA A 340 34.46 49.18 -42.14
CA ALA A 340 33.66 49.46 -40.94
C ALA A 340 32.22 48.92 -41.06
N ILE A 341 31.71 48.79 -42.28
CA ILE A 341 30.47 48.11 -42.63
C ILE A 341 30.77 47.15 -43.80
N PRO A 342 30.97 45.85 -43.56
CA PRO A 342 31.29 44.89 -44.62
C PRO A 342 30.13 44.67 -45.60
N VAL A 343 30.46 44.45 -46.88
CA VAL A 343 29.48 44.10 -47.93
C VAL A 343 29.79 42.70 -48.45
N TYR A 344 28.78 41.84 -48.53
CA TYR A 344 28.92 40.40 -48.80
C TYR A 344 28.50 40.03 -50.22
N TYR A 345 29.23 39.09 -50.84
CA TYR A 345 29.04 38.64 -52.21
C TYR A 345 29.09 37.12 -52.31
N SER A 346 28.37 36.58 -53.30
CA SER A 346 28.34 35.14 -53.60
C SER A 346 29.54 34.67 -54.44
N THR A 347 30.16 35.56 -55.20
CA THR A 347 31.30 35.29 -56.11
C THR A 347 32.44 36.27 -55.87
N LEU A 348 33.66 35.88 -56.26
CA LEU A 348 34.83 36.74 -56.21
C LEU A 348 34.72 37.86 -57.26
N GLN A 349 34.17 37.54 -58.45
CA GLN A 349 33.93 38.54 -59.50
C GLN A 349 33.00 39.66 -59.04
N ALA A 350 31.87 39.34 -58.39
CA ALA A 350 30.91 40.37 -57.96
C ALA A 350 31.51 41.31 -56.89
N ALA A 351 32.32 40.76 -55.99
CA ALA A 351 33.05 41.58 -55.02
C ALA A 351 34.09 42.48 -55.71
N TYR A 352 34.83 41.94 -56.68
CA TYR A 352 35.80 42.71 -57.44
C TYR A 352 35.15 43.85 -58.23
N ASP A 353 34.04 43.59 -58.92
CA ASP A 353 33.33 44.60 -59.71
C ASP A 353 32.87 45.77 -58.83
N ALA A 354 32.40 45.48 -57.62
CA ALA A 354 31.88 46.47 -56.68
C ALA A 354 32.96 47.22 -55.87
N ALA A 355 34.18 46.69 -55.78
CA ALA A 355 35.27 47.28 -55.00
C ALA A 355 35.73 48.65 -55.55
N VAL A 356 36.31 49.47 -54.68
CA VAL A 356 37.00 50.71 -55.03
C VAL A 356 38.51 50.60 -54.77
N ASP A 357 39.27 51.63 -55.16
CA ASP A 357 40.72 51.71 -54.96
C ASP A 357 41.08 51.54 -53.47
N GLY A 358 41.86 50.51 -53.17
CA GLY A 358 42.35 50.20 -51.82
C GLY A 358 41.49 49.23 -51.00
N ASP A 359 40.39 48.71 -51.54
CA ASP A 359 39.53 47.74 -50.84
C ASP A 359 40.25 46.40 -50.58
N VAL A 360 39.91 45.77 -49.45
CA VAL A 360 40.34 44.42 -49.10
C VAL A 360 39.17 43.47 -49.28
N ILE A 361 39.27 42.57 -50.25
CA ILE A 361 38.29 41.51 -50.51
C ILE A 361 38.74 40.26 -49.75
N GLN A 362 37.93 39.83 -48.80
CA GLN A 362 38.21 38.64 -47.99
C GLN A 362 37.33 37.50 -48.45
N SER A 363 37.86 36.28 -48.44
CA SER A 363 37.13 35.08 -48.76
C SER A 363 37.31 33.97 -47.75
N ARG A 364 36.20 33.29 -47.46
CA ARG A 364 36.18 32.02 -46.73
C ARG A 364 36.06 30.79 -47.62
N ALA A 365 35.81 30.93 -48.92
CA ALA A 365 35.76 29.75 -49.78
C ALA A 365 37.19 29.22 -49.98
N VAL A 366 37.31 27.90 -49.85
CA VAL A 366 38.55 27.17 -50.10
C VAL A 366 38.82 27.08 -51.62
N VAL A 367 37.75 27.00 -52.43
CA VAL A 367 37.86 26.88 -53.89
C VAL A 367 36.78 27.74 -54.57
N PHE A 368 37.20 28.59 -55.49
CA PHE A 368 36.32 29.21 -56.49
C PHE A 368 36.48 28.50 -57.82
N ILE A 369 35.38 28.18 -58.48
CA ILE A 369 35.35 27.66 -59.85
C ILE A 369 34.58 28.66 -60.70
N GLU A 370 35.27 29.72 -61.12
CA GLU A 370 34.72 30.78 -61.99
C GLU A 370 35.84 31.47 -62.78
N ASP A 371 35.48 32.09 -63.89
CA ASP A 371 36.38 33.00 -64.59
C ASP A 371 36.47 34.32 -63.83
N PHE A 372 37.69 34.78 -63.59
CA PHE A 372 37.96 36.00 -62.83
C PHE A 372 38.65 37.04 -63.72
N ASN A 373 37.93 38.10 -64.03
CA ASN A 373 38.34 39.15 -64.97
C ASN A 373 38.76 40.41 -64.21
N ILE A 374 40.02 40.78 -64.37
CA ILE A 374 40.65 41.97 -63.78
C ILE A 374 40.87 42.99 -64.90
N ASN A 375 39.89 43.86 -65.11
CA ASN A 375 39.84 44.82 -66.22
C ASN A 375 39.67 46.28 -65.76
N LEU A 376 39.65 46.51 -64.45
CA LEU A 376 39.59 47.85 -63.87
C LEU A 376 40.97 48.19 -63.30
N ASN A 377 41.49 49.36 -63.63
CA ASN A 377 42.76 49.87 -63.09
C ASN A 377 42.58 50.37 -61.64
N LYS A 378 42.15 49.48 -60.73
CA LYS A 378 41.98 49.72 -59.29
C LYS A 378 42.73 48.64 -58.50
N PRO A 379 43.64 48.99 -57.57
CA PRO A 379 44.29 48.01 -56.72
C PRO A 379 43.32 47.54 -55.63
N VAL A 380 43.22 46.22 -55.46
CA VAL A 380 42.49 45.55 -54.38
C VAL A 380 43.38 44.46 -53.78
N THR A 381 43.19 44.18 -52.50
CA THR A 381 43.86 43.05 -51.82
C THR A 381 42.89 41.88 -51.74
N LEU A 382 43.31 40.69 -52.15
CA LEU A 382 42.55 39.45 -51.95
C LEU A 382 43.15 38.68 -50.77
N GLU A 383 42.33 38.38 -49.76
CA GLU A 383 42.74 37.57 -48.62
C GLU A 383 41.83 36.34 -48.50
N GLY A 384 42.41 35.16 -48.36
CA GLY A 384 41.69 33.88 -48.29
C GLY A 384 41.73 33.22 -46.91
N GLY A 385 41.02 32.10 -46.77
CA GLY A 385 41.11 31.23 -45.60
C GLY A 385 40.27 31.64 -44.39
N TYR A 386 39.27 32.50 -44.57
CA TYR A 386 38.45 33.00 -43.47
C TYR A 386 37.39 31.99 -42.96
N ASP A 387 36.90 32.15 -41.72
CA ASP A 387 35.74 31.41 -41.20
C ASP A 387 34.41 32.13 -41.50
N CYS A 388 33.31 31.63 -40.91
CA CYS A 388 31.96 32.15 -41.10
C CYS A 388 31.80 33.63 -40.69
N ASP A 389 32.56 34.07 -39.69
CA ASP A 389 32.59 35.45 -39.19
C ASP A 389 33.77 36.25 -39.76
N TYR A 390 34.58 35.60 -40.60
CA TYR A 390 35.87 36.03 -41.12
C TYR A 390 36.80 36.56 -40.02
N ALA A 391 36.87 35.81 -38.91
CA ALA A 391 37.70 36.14 -37.76
C ALA A 391 39.07 35.42 -37.81
N THR A 392 39.14 34.25 -38.42
CA THR A 392 40.34 33.40 -38.41
C THR A 392 40.80 33.03 -39.82
N VAL A 393 42.12 33.06 -40.08
CA VAL A 393 42.72 32.61 -41.34
C VAL A 393 43.23 31.19 -41.16
N THR A 394 42.48 30.20 -41.63
CA THR A 394 42.80 28.77 -41.57
C THR A 394 42.72 28.14 -42.96
N GLY A 395 43.71 28.41 -43.82
CA GLY A 395 43.85 27.68 -45.09
C GLY A 395 44.36 28.52 -46.24
N ILE A 396 44.25 27.94 -47.44
CA ILE A 396 44.58 28.56 -48.72
C ILE A 396 43.27 28.65 -49.52
N THR A 397 42.96 29.82 -50.07
CA THR A 397 41.90 29.96 -51.09
C THR A 397 42.49 29.72 -52.47
N THR A 398 41.90 28.80 -53.23
CA THR A 398 42.35 28.42 -54.58
C THR A 398 41.36 28.95 -55.63
N ILE A 399 41.87 29.55 -56.70
CA ILE A 399 41.06 29.98 -57.85
C ILE A 399 41.27 28.96 -58.98
N ASN A 400 40.24 28.17 -59.27
CA ASN A 400 40.22 27.14 -60.31
C ASN A 400 39.36 27.62 -61.50
N GLY A 401 39.92 28.51 -62.32
CA GLY A 401 39.26 29.08 -63.51
C GLY A 401 40.23 29.89 -64.34
N THR A 402 39.75 30.61 -65.38
CA THR A 402 40.63 31.50 -66.14
C THR A 402 40.74 32.85 -65.43
N MET A 403 41.96 33.27 -65.11
CA MET A 403 42.25 34.63 -64.65
C MET A 403 42.72 35.46 -65.85
N THR A 404 41.98 36.50 -66.22
CA THR A 404 42.39 37.43 -67.28
C THR A 404 42.71 38.80 -66.70
N VAL A 405 43.86 39.36 -67.10
CA VAL A 405 44.34 40.68 -66.65
C VAL A 405 44.51 41.55 -67.89
N SER A 406 43.59 42.48 -68.12
CA SER A 406 43.64 43.35 -69.30
C SER A 406 44.26 44.72 -69.01
N ASP A 407 44.06 45.27 -67.80
CA ASP A 407 44.57 46.59 -67.38
C ASP A 407 44.79 46.63 -65.84
N GLY A 408 45.99 46.27 -65.36
CA GLY A 408 46.33 46.33 -63.94
C GLY A 408 47.48 45.40 -63.51
N THR A 409 47.81 45.42 -62.22
CA THR A 409 48.77 44.49 -61.58
C THR A 409 48.07 43.69 -60.48
N VAL A 410 48.29 42.39 -60.44
CA VAL A 410 47.73 41.51 -59.40
C VAL A 410 48.78 41.28 -58.32
N THR A 411 48.47 41.68 -57.09
CA THR A 411 49.26 41.34 -55.90
C THR A 411 48.41 40.41 -55.04
N VAL A 412 48.80 39.16 -54.91
CA VAL A 412 48.05 38.17 -54.12
C VAL A 412 48.90 37.68 -52.97
N GLU A 413 48.39 37.80 -51.75
CA GLU A 413 49.00 37.24 -50.56
C GLU A 413 48.20 36.00 -50.14
N ASN A 414 48.88 34.89 -49.79
CA ASN A 414 48.26 33.63 -49.35
C ASN A 414 47.36 32.89 -50.37
N VAL A 415 47.56 33.08 -51.68
CA VAL A 415 46.87 32.29 -52.73
C VAL A 415 47.87 31.43 -53.48
N ALA A 416 47.53 30.15 -53.64
CA ALA A 416 48.23 29.25 -54.56
C ALA A 416 47.58 29.37 -55.95
N LEU A 417 48.29 29.97 -56.91
CA LEU A 417 47.95 29.87 -58.34
C LEU A 417 48.55 28.55 -58.84
N GLN A 418 47.71 27.66 -59.39
CA GLN A 418 48.18 26.41 -59.98
C GLN A 418 48.35 26.52 -61.49
#